data_AF-A0A0A2VM84-F1
#
_entry.id   AF-A0A0A2VM84-F1
#
_cell.length_a   1.000
_cell.length_b   1.000
_cell.length_c   1.000
_cell.angle_alpha   90.00
_cell.angle_beta   90.00
_cell.angle_gamma   90.00
#
_symmetry.space_group_name_H-M   'P 1'
#
loop_
_entity.id
_entity.type
_entity.pdbx_description
1 polymer ?
#
loop_
_entity_poly.entity_id
_entity_poly.type
_entity_poly.pdbx_seq_one_letter_code
_entity_poly.pdbx_strand_id
1 'polypeptide(L)'
;MLKQKADFVNKLCLGRIFTWAIDLGGPGTVKNPNSMRSDEKDLDGADVNGRDGGSGDVYVSPDILTKDNPVIACVPPCTFIFPAISLNAHTTITFPPYTTSLEVA
;
A
#
# COMPACT_ATOMS: atom_id res chain seq x y z
N MET A 1 -19.41 18.05 1.77
CA MET A 1 -19.05 17.98 3.21
C MET A 1 -17.70 17.31 3.45
N LEU A 2 -17.34 16.24 2.71
CA LEU A 2 -16.09 15.52 2.94
C LEU A 2 -14.83 16.29 2.49
N LYS A 3 -14.90 17.03 1.37
CA LYS A 3 -13.84 17.97 0.94
C LYS A 3 -13.49 19.01 2.01
N GLN A 4 -14.48 19.55 2.70
CA GLN A 4 -14.25 20.50 3.80
C GLN A 4 -13.50 19.86 4.98
N LYS A 5 -13.79 18.59 5.30
CA LYS A 5 -13.03 17.85 6.31
C LYS A 5 -11.59 17.62 5.85
N ALA A 6 -11.38 17.24 4.59
CA ALA A 6 -10.04 17.09 4.01
C ALA A 6 -9.25 18.40 4.07
N ASP A 7 -9.87 19.52 3.67
CA ASP A 7 -9.24 20.85 3.71
C ASP A 7 -8.91 21.29 5.13
N PHE A 8 -9.78 21.00 6.09
CA PHE A 8 -9.53 21.28 7.51
C PHE A 8 -8.35 20.48 8.05
N VAL A 9 -8.28 19.18 7.74
CA VAL A 9 -7.19 18.27 8.16
C VAL A 9 -5.86 18.67 7.50
N ASN A 10 -5.87 19.00 6.20
CA ASN A 10 -4.71 19.50 5.47
C ASN A 10 -4.21 20.83 6.04
N LYS A 11 -5.13 21.75 6.37
CA LYS A 11 -4.80 23.05 6.97
C LYS A 11 -4.11 22.91 8.33
N LEU A 12 -4.41 21.85 9.07
CA LEU A 12 -3.82 21.56 10.38
C LEU A 12 -2.63 20.60 10.32
N CYS A 13 -2.19 20.18 9.13
CA CYS A 13 -1.13 19.18 8.94
C CYS A 13 -1.40 17.86 9.69
N LEU A 14 -2.66 17.46 9.82
CA LEU A 14 -3.03 16.20 10.43
C LEU A 14 -2.71 15.04 9.48
N GLY A 15 -2.25 13.91 10.04
CA GLY A 15 -1.58 12.84 9.29
C GLY A 15 -2.42 12.21 8.17
N ARG A 16 -3.76 12.15 8.31
CA ARG A 16 -4.75 11.77 7.28
C ARG A 16 -6.15 11.77 7.90
N ILE A 17 -7.18 11.56 7.09
CA ILE A 17 -8.50 11.16 7.57
C ILE A 17 -8.60 9.63 7.65
N PHE A 18 -9.36 9.14 8.62
CA PHE A 18 -9.84 7.76 8.64
C PHE A 18 -11.36 7.77 8.46
N THR A 19 -11.92 6.67 7.97
CA THR A 19 -13.37 6.48 7.80
C THR A 19 -13.78 5.14 8.40
N TRP A 20 -15.00 5.08 8.92
CA TRP A 20 -15.64 3.88 9.42
C TRP A 20 -17.09 3.88 8.88
N ALA A 21 -17.72 2.75 8.54
CA ALA A 21 -17.18 1.39 8.41
C ALA A 21 -16.94 1.05 6.92
N ILE A 22 -15.94 0.21 6.63
CA ILE A 22 -15.48 -0.04 5.24
C ILE A 22 -16.57 -0.66 4.34
N ASP A 23 -17.49 -1.41 4.94
CA ASP A 23 -18.63 -2.05 4.27
C ASP A 23 -19.69 -1.05 3.76
N LEU A 24 -19.72 0.16 4.31
CA LEU A 24 -20.57 1.25 3.82
C LEU A 24 -19.91 2.05 2.68
N GLY A 25 -18.65 1.77 2.35
CA GLY A 25 -17.86 2.51 1.35
C GLY A 25 -18.04 2.05 -0.10
N GLY A 26 -18.98 1.15 -0.37
CA GLY A 26 -19.12 0.48 -1.67
C GLY A 26 -17.98 -0.53 -1.93
N PRO A 27 -18.06 -1.33 -3.01
CA PRO A 27 -17.07 -2.36 -3.35
C PRO A 27 -15.71 -1.80 -3.83
N GLY A 28 -15.29 -0.65 -3.31
CA GLY A 28 -14.13 0.09 -3.78
C GLY A 28 -13.44 0.85 -2.64
N THR A 29 -12.13 1.04 -2.76
CA THR A 29 -11.42 2.00 -1.93
C THR A 29 -12.04 3.38 -2.03
N VAL A 30 -12.11 4.09 -0.90
CA VAL A 30 -12.68 5.44 -0.84
C VAL A 30 -11.83 6.40 -1.68
N LYS A 31 -12.50 7.25 -2.49
CA LYS A 31 -11.83 8.28 -3.29
C LYS A 31 -10.86 9.11 -2.44
N ASN A 32 -9.70 9.48 -3.01
CA ASN A 32 -8.79 10.42 -2.35
C ASN A 32 -9.53 11.74 -2.05
N PRO A 33 -9.60 12.16 -0.77
CA PRO A 33 -10.32 13.38 -0.38
C PRO A 33 -9.81 14.68 -1.01
N ASN A 34 -8.55 14.71 -1.42
CA ASN A 34 -7.96 15.84 -2.13
C ASN A 34 -8.42 15.91 -3.59
N SER A 35 -8.92 14.80 -4.14
CA SER A 35 -9.48 14.69 -5.49
C SER A 35 -11.00 14.82 -5.49
N MET A 36 -11.63 15.08 -4.34
CA MET A 36 -13.07 15.29 -4.28
C MET A 36 -13.45 16.70 -4.71
N ARG A 37 -14.51 16.81 -5.51
CA ARG A 37 -15.16 18.09 -5.76
C ARG A 37 -16.03 18.48 -4.57
N SER A 38 -16.29 19.77 -4.40
CA SER A 38 -17.07 20.27 -3.25
C SER A 38 -18.52 19.76 -3.23
N ASP A 39 -19.07 19.42 -4.40
CA ASP A 39 -20.41 18.88 -4.63
C ASP A 39 -20.48 17.34 -4.50
N GLU A 40 -19.34 16.65 -4.48
CA GLU A 40 -19.29 15.21 -4.31
C GLU A 40 -19.67 14.81 -2.88
N LYS A 41 -20.66 13.93 -2.79
CA LYS A 41 -21.13 13.30 -1.55
C LYS A 41 -20.81 11.80 -1.50
N ASP A 42 -20.45 11.25 -2.65
CA ASP A 42 -20.12 9.85 -2.79
C ASP A 42 -18.63 9.62 -2.57
N LEU A 43 -18.33 8.48 -1.95
CA LEU A 43 -16.97 7.96 -1.80
C LEU A 43 -16.59 7.02 -2.94
N ASP A 44 -17.55 6.70 -3.79
CA ASP A 44 -17.35 5.96 -5.04
C ASP A 44 -16.24 6.60 -5.86
N GLY A 45 -15.10 5.92 -5.88
CA GLY A 45 -13.90 6.39 -6.55
C GLY A 45 -12.82 5.33 -6.69
N ALA A 46 -13.14 4.06 -6.36
CA ALA A 46 -12.35 2.98 -6.90
C ALA A 46 -12.61 2.91 -8.39
N ASP A 47 -11.53 2.98 -9.17
CA ASP A 47 -11.56 2.52 -10.54
C ASP A 47 -12.05 1.07 -10.53
N VAL A 48 -13.12 0.76 -11.27
CA VAL A 48 -13.60 -0.62 -11.44
C VAL A 48 -12.55 -1.51 -12.12
N ASN A 49 -11.58 -0.90 -12.80
CA ASN A 49 -10.40 -1.57 -13.32
C ASN A 49 -9.29 -1.74 -12.27
N GLY A 50 -9.57 -1.39 -11.01
CA GLY A 50 -8.72 -1.65 -9.87
C GLY A 50 -7.30 -1.15 -10.07
N ARG A 51 -7.10 0.17 -10.16
CA ARG A 51 -5.76 0.71 -9.94
C ARG A 51 -5.65 1.14 -8.50
N ASP A 52 -5.25 0.21 -7.65
CA ASP A 52 -4.74 0.57 -6.35
C ASP A 52 -3.58 1.56 -6.58
N GLY A 53 -3.57 2.68 -5.86
CA GLY A 53 -2.53 3.71 -5.98
C GLY A 53 -1.13 3.25 -5.55
N GLY A 54 -0.92 1.94 -5.48
CA GLY A 54 0.35 1.31 -5.23
C GLY A 54 1.30 1.40 -6.42
N SER A 55 2.56 1.09 -6.14
CA SER A 55 3.64 1.14 -7.12
C SER A 55 3.50 0.08 -8.20
N GLY A 56 2.68 -0.96 -8.01
CA GLY A 56 2.61 -2.10 -8.92
C GLY A 56 3.93 -2.84 -8.97
N ASP A 57 4.40 -3.20 -10.16
CA ASP A 57 5.67 -3.91 -10.32
C ASP A 57 6.87 -2.96 -10.13
N VAL A 58 7.72 -3.26 -9.16
CA VAL A 58 8.93 -2.50 -8.83
C VAL A 58 10.16 -3.33 -9.18
N TYR A 59 10.80 -2.98 -10.29
CA TYR A 59 12.04 -3.61 -10.74
C TYR A 59 13.23 -3.10 -9.92
N VAL A 60 13.96 -4.02 -9.30
CA VAL A 60 15.13 -3.71 -8.47
C VAL A 60 16.41 -3.84 -9.31
N SER A 61 17.28 -2.83 -9.28
CA SER A 61 18.56 -2.87 -10.01
C SER A 61 19.51 -3.95 -9.46
N PRO A 62 20.30 -4.66 -10.30
CA PRO A 62 21.43 -5.50 -9.88
C PRO A 62 22.39 -4.87 -8.87
N ASP A 63 22.54 -3.53 -8.91
CA ASP A 63 23.40 -2.79 -7.98
C ASP A 63 22.95 -2.93 -6.51
N ILE A 64 21.72 -3.39 -6.25
CA ILE A 64 21.24 -3.69 -4.91
C ILE A 64 22.10 -4.77 -4.22
N LEU A 65 22.70 -5.66 -5.00
CA LEU A 65 23.49 -6.81 -4.52
C LEU A 65 24.89 -6.41 -4.02
N THR A 66 25.37 -5.20 -4.36
CA THR A 66 26.70 -4.70 -3.98
C THR A 66 26.66 -3.67 -2.85
N LYS A 67 25.46 -3.28 -2.40
CA LYS A 67 25.29 -2.30 -1.32
C LYS A 67 25.34 -2.97 0.04
N ASP A 68 26.08 -2.38 0.97
CA ASP A 68 25.95 -2.69 2.39
C ASP A 68 24.59 -2.18 2.90
N ASN A 69 23.73 -3.08 3.38
CA ASN A 69 22.37 -2.79 3.87
C ASN A 69 21.42 -2.14 2.83
N PRO A 70 21.06 -2.85 1.74
CA PRO A 70 20.16 -2.31 0.73
C PRO A 70 18.75 -2.07 1.27
N VAL A 71 18.18 -0.92 0.95
CA VAL A 71 16.79 -0.57 1.27
C VAL A 71 15.97 -0.42 -0.01
N ILE A 72 14.85 -1.14 -0.09
CA ILE A 72 13.84 -1.00 -1.13
C ILE A 72 12.53 -0.49 -0.49
N ALA A 73 11.80 0.34 -1.23
CA ALA A 73 10.53 0.91 -0.77
C ALA A 73 9.53 0.96 -1.92
N CYS A 74 8.25 0.82 -1.61
CA CYS A 74 7.14 0.95 -2.54
C CYS A 74 5.90 1.49 -1.80
N VAL A 75 4.91 1.96 -2.55
CA VAL A 75 3.55 2.18 -2.03
C VAL A 75 2.76 0.90 -2.28
N PRO A 76 2.22 0.22 -1.26
CA PRO A 76 1.39 -0.98 -1.48
C PRO A 76 0.09 -0.65 -2.25
N PRO A 77 -0.42 -1.59 -3.07
CA PRO A 77 0.16 -2.89 -3.41
C PRO A 77 1.34 -2.77 -4.36
N CYS A 78 2.35 -3.63 -4.17
CA CYS A 78 3.51 -3.68 -5.04
C CYS A 78 4.08 -5.11 -5.12
N THR A 79 4.73 -5.41 -6.24
CA THR A 79 5.46 -6.66 -6.50
C THR A 79 6.91 -6.31 -6.77
N PHE A 80 7.84 -6.74 -5.90
CA PHE A 80 9.26 -6.54 -6.16
C PHE A 80 9.79 -7.60 -7.13
N ILE A 81 10.41 -7.14 -8.22
CA ILE A 81 11.06 -8.01 -9.21
C ILE A 81 12.57 -7.83 -9.06
N PHE A 82 13.20 -8.80 -8.39
CA PHE A 82 14.64 -8.78 -8.15
C PHE A 82 15.42 -9.31 -9.35
N PRO A 83 16.66 -8.83 -9.54
CA PRO A 83 17.55 -9.34 -10.56
C PRO A 83 17.93 -10.78 -10.24
N ALA A 84 18.17 -11.59 -11.28
CA ALA A 84 18.64 -12.95 -11.10
C ALA A 84 20.00 -12.95 -10.39
N ILE A 85 20.09 -13.63 -9.25
CA ILE A 85 21.34 -13.88 -8.54
C ILE A 85 21.75 -15.33 -8.74
N SER A 86 22.95 -15.55 -9.27
CA SER A 86 23.61 -16.85 -9.24
C SER A 86 24.34 -17.01 -7.91
N LEU A 87 23.92 -17.95 -7.07
CA LEU A 87 24.67 -18.32 -5.88
C LEU A 87 25.91 -19.13 -6.33
N ASN A 88 27.10 -18.68 -5.96
CA ASN A 88 28.36 -19.32 -6.34
C ASN A 88 28.52 -20.74 -5.76
N ALA A 89 27.72 -21.08 -4.76
CA ALA A 89 27.69 -22.37 -4.09
C ALA A 89 26.26 -22.74 -3.65
N HIS A 90 26.03 -24.03 -3.39
CA HIS A 90 24.76 -24.51 -2.84
C HIS A 90 24.42 -23.80 -1.53
N THR A 91 23.25 -23.16 -1.49
CA THR A 91 22.75 -22.47 -0.30
C THR A 91 21.49 -23.17 0.18
N THR A 92 21.45 -23.49 1.48
CA THR A 92 20.26 -24.04 2.13
C THR A 92 19.47 -22.90 2.75
N ILE A 93 18.21 -22.76 2.33
CA ILE A 93 17.28 -21.78 2.91
C ILE A 93 16.49 -22.48 4.02
N THR A 94 16.64 -22.01 5.26
CA THR A 94 15.89 -22.48 6.43
C THR A 94 14.91 -21.41 6.89
N PHE A 95 13.61 -21.74 6.86
CA PHE A 95 12.57 -20.86 7.38
C PHE A 95 12.41 -21.07 8.89
N PRO A 96 12.26 -20.00 9.70
CA PRO A 96 11.88 -20.15 11.09
C PRO A 96 10.45 -20.71 11.19
N PRO A 97 10.12 -21.47 12.26
CA PRO A 97 8.78 -21.94 12.48
C PRO A 97 7.80 -20.78 12.65
N TYR A 98 6.74 -20.77 11.85
CA TYR A 98 5.61 -19.85 12.04
C TYR A 98 4.69 -20.41 13.13
N THR A 99 4.68 -19.79 14.30
CA THR A 99 3.72 -20.12 15.36
C THR A 99 2.44 -19.31 15.16
N THR A 100 1.35 -19.96 14.78
CA THR A 100 0.01 -19.37 14.81
C THR A 100 -0.63 -19.65 16.17
N SER A 101 -1.05 -18.62 16.91
CA SER A 101 -1.93 -18.81 18.07
C SER A 101 -3.36 -18.97 17.56
N LEU A 102 -4.01 -20.07 17.93
CA LEU A 102 -5.46 -20.21 17.76
C LEU A 102 -6.13 -19.52 18.95
N GLU A 103 -6.80 -18.39 18.71
CA GLU A 103 -7.70 -17.82 19.71
C GLU A 103 -9.09 -18.46 19.51
N VAL A 104 -9.52 -19.25 20.49
CA VAL A 104 -10.88 -19.81 20.56
C VAL A 104 -11.61 -19.03 21.65
N ALA A 105 -12.68 -18.34 21.28
CA ALA A 105 -13.61 -17.68 22.19
C ALA A 105 -14.61 -18.69 22.80
#